data_AF-A0A2V4U3P2-F1
#
_entry.id   AF-A0A2V4U3P2-F1
#
_cell.length_a   1.000
_cell.length_b   1.000
_cell.length_c   1.000
_cell.angle_alpha   90.00
_cell.angle_beta   90.00
_cell.angle_gamma   90.00
#
_symmetry.space_group_name_H-M   'P 1'
#
loop_
_entity.id
_entity.type
_entity.pdbx_description
1 polymer ?
#
loop_
_entity_poly.entity_id
_entity_poly.type
_entity_poly.pdbx_seq_one_letter_code
_entity_poly.pdbx_strand_id
1 'polypeptide(L)'
;MGKAKKGTLKSLPSNWQEDMWRTASTPEWKASRPKLQRALAILWLLGCRPAEIALGITIGWANGTLAFEVKGAKLVDAGGRTRGQPTRQVVFSRDSVGAAENPAFIFLADLVQSEGSNEGGIYKLVVTHHADYLYNCIIALGKATYPAKRTRISPYVFRNQFASDLKADPDISLEDAAKLMGHLSDYSIGKYGHAVHGRKSGKGRVKPTAVRATRQVKHSPKVDRLARFKAASATKRKQQPKVQ
;
A
#
# COMPACT_ATOMS: atom_id res chain seq x y z
N MET A 1 0.75 6.49 -19.12
CA MET A 1 0.93 5.83 -17.80
C MET A 1 2.26 5.06 -17.84
N GLY A 2 3.32 5.59 -17.23
CA GLY A 2 4.72 5.20 -17.49
C GLY A 2 5.08 3.74 -17.19
N LYS A 3 5.86 3.16 -18.13
CA LYS A 3 6.45 1.82 -18.06
C LYS A 3 7.30 1.64 -16.78
N ALA A 4 7.16 0.47 -16.16
CA ALA A 4 8.06 -0.18 -15.20
C ALA A 4 8.62 0.62 -14.00
N LYS A 5 7.77 0.98 -13.02
CA LYS A 5 8.20 1.48 -11.69
C LYS A 5 8.58 0.39 -10.67
N LYS A 6 8.57 -0.90 -11.04
CA LYS A 6 8.84 -2.02 -10.11
C LYS A 6 10.28 -2.04 -9.60
N GLY A 7 11.24 -1.63 -10.43
CA GLY A 7 12.66 -1.67 -10.11
C GLY A 7 13.14 -0.53 -9.20
N THR A 8 12.32 0.50 -8.93
CA THR A 8 12.73 1.63 -8.10
C THR A 8 13.14 1.21 -6.69
N LEU A 9 12.46 0.21 -6.11
CA LEU A 9 12.81 -0.27 -4.76
C LEU A 9 14.22 -0.86 -4.69
N LYS A 10 14.73 -1.44 -5.78
CA LYS A 10 16.08 -2.02 -5.83
C LYS A 10 17.17 -0.98 -5.60
N SER A 11 16.95 0.28 -5.99
CA SER A 11 17.94 1.36 -5.88
C SER A 11 17.77 2.24 -4.64
N LEU A 12 16.80 1.93 -3.77
CA LEU A 12 16.56 2.66 -2.54
C LEU A 12 17.23 1.95 -1.35
N PRO A 13 17.77 2.71 -0.40
CA PRO A 13 18.28 2.13 0.83
C PRO A 13 17.13 1.54 1.65
N SER A 14 17.40 0.59 2.54
CA SER A 14 16.34 -0.14 3.27
C SER A 14 15.47 0.77 4.15
N ASN A 15 16.04 1.85 4.67
CA ASN A 15 15.45 2.85 5.57
C ASN A 15 14.83 4.05 4.83
N TRP A 16 14.47 3.92 3.55
CA TRP A 16 14.08 5.08 2.75
C TRP A 16 12.78 5.76 3.18
N GLN A 17 11.83 5.01 3.74
CA GLN A 17 10.58 5.58 4.25
C GLN A 17 10.85 6.39 5.52
N GLU A 18 11.75 5.90 6.36
CA GLU A 18 12.21 6.52 7.60
C GLU A 18 12.97 7.83 7.30
N ASP A 19 13.86 7.83 6.32
CA ASP A 19 14.56 9.05 5.87
C ASP A 19 13.56 10.09 5.35
N MET A 20 12.62 9.68 4.48
CA MET A 20 11.58 10.58 3.97
C MET A 20 10.68 11.12 5.09
N TRP A 21 10.35 10.28 6.08
CA TRP A 21 9.58 10.69 7.25
C TRP A 21 10.31 11.72 8.10
N ARG A 22 11.61 11.51 8.35
CA ARG A 22 12.46 12.49 9.06
C ARG A 22 12.48 13.83 8.33
N THR A 23 12.73 13.83 7.02
CA THR A 23 12.70 15.06 6.22
C THR A 23 11.33 15.74 6.27
N ALA A 24 10.23 14.98 6.13
CA ALA A 24 8.88 15.54 6.19
C ALA A 24 8.52 16.10 7.58
N SER A 25 9.24 15.69 8.62
CA SER A 25 9.01 16.08 10.00
C SER A 25 9.75 17.34 10.43
N THR A 26 10.64 17.89 9.59
CA THR A 26 11.36 19.12 9.93
C THR A 26 10.41 20.32 9.97
N PRO A 27 10.70 21.37 10.76
CA PRO A 27 9.84 22.55 10.87
C PRO A 27 9.50 23.19 9.52
N GLU A 28 10.48 23.27 8.62
CA GLU A 28 10.34 23.90 7.30
C GLU A 28 9.35 23.11 6.42
N TRP A 29 9.43 21.78 6.45
CA TRP A 29 8.52 20.91 5.71
C TRP A 29 7.11 20.94 6.29
N LYS A 30 6.99 20.92 7.62
CA LYS A 30 5.68 21.04 8.30
C LYS A 30 5.01 22.37 8.00
N ALA A 31 5.74 23.48 8.09
CA ALA A 31 5.21 24.82 7.83
C ALA A 31 4.76 24.99 6.38
N SER A 32 5.57 24.53 5.41
CA SER A 32 5.25 24.67 3.99
C SER A 32 4.18 23.69 3.48
N ARG A 33 3.99 22.54 4.15
CA ARG A 33 3.09 21.45 3.72
C ARG A 33 2.37 20.79 4.91
N PRO A 34 1.50 21.52 5.63
CA PRO A 34 0.94 21.08 6.91
C PRO A 34 0.08 19.80 6.85
N LYS A 35 -0.40 19.41 5.67
CA LYS A 35 -1.20 18.17 5.49
C LYS A 35 -0.38 16.97 5.00
N LEU A 36 0.89 17.17 4.62
CA LEU A 36 1.69 16.13 3.99
C LEU A 36 1.97 14.95 4.92
N GLN A 37 2.33 15.20 6.18
CA GLN A 37 2.70 14.15 7.11
C GLN A 37 1.55 13.15 7.36
N ARG A 38 0.31 13.65 7.45
CA ARG A 38 -0.91 12.84 7.54
C ARG A 38 -1.05 11.88 6.35
N ALA A 39 -0.94 12.41 5.14
CA ALA A 39 -1.03 11.60 3.92
C ALA A 39 0.18 10.65 3.75
N LEU A 40 1.37 11.08 4.14
CA LEU A 40 2.59 10.27 4.09
C LEU A 40 2.48 9.03 5.00
N ALA A 41 1.91 9.20 6.20
CA ALA A 41 1.68 8.09 7.13
C ALA A 41 0.75 7.03 6.50
N ILE A 42 -0.34 7.48 5.87
CA ILE A 42 -1.27 6.60 5.15
C ILE A 42 -0.59 5.90 3.97
N LEU A 43 0.24 6.60 3.19
CA LEU A 43 1.00 5.98 2.11
C LEU A 43 1.93 4.89 2.63
N TRP A 44 2.60 5.13 3.76
CA TRP A 44 3.50 4.17 4.40
C TRP A 44 2.74 2.92 4.85
N LEU A 45 1.69 3.07 5.64
CA LEU A 45 1.00 1.92 6.24
C LEU A 45 0.13 1.14 5.24
N LEU A 46 -0.51 1.81 4.28
CA LEU A 46 -1.54 1.18 3.42
C LEU A 46 -1.16 1.08 1.95
N GLY A 47 -0.08 1.73 1.51
CA GLY A 47 0.26 1.80 0.08
C GLY A 47 -0.88 2.40 -0.78
N CYS A 48 -1.69 3.28 -0.22
CA CYS A 48 -2.83 3.90 -0.90
C CYS A 48 -2.39 4.66 -2.16
N ARG A 49 -3.27 4.74 -3.16
CA ARG A 49 -3.09 5.66 -4.28
C ARG A 49 -3.45 7.07 -3.83
N PRO A 50 -2.84 8.12 -4.41
CA PRO A 50 -3.25 9.49 -4.13
C PRO A 50 -4.75 9.74 -4.36
N ALA A 51 -5.32 9.11 -5.39
CA ALA A 51 -6.76 9.19 -5.66
C ALA A 51 -7.64 8.52 -4.57
N GLU A 52 -7.13 7.52 -3.85
CA GLU A 52 -7.88 6.93 -2.71
C GLU A 52 -7.85 7.88 -1.52
N ILE A 53 -6.74 8.57 -1.27
CA ILE A 53 -6.62 9.58 -0.20
C ILE A 53 -7.47 10.81 -0.51
N ALA A 54 -7.59 11.19 -1.77
CA ALA A 54 -8.45 12.31 -2.19
C ALA A 54 -9.95 12.05 -1.92
N LEU A 55 -10.39 10.78 -1.94
CA LEU A 55 -11.76 10.40 -1.58
C LEU A 55 -12.04 10.41 -0.06
N GLY A 56 -10.99 10.60 0.75
CA GLY A 56 -11.05 10.51 2.20
C GLY A 56 -10.79 9.10 2.72
N ILE A 57 -9.91 9.01 3.70
CA ILE A 57 -9.66 7.80 4.48
C ILE A 57 -10.22 8.02 5.88
N THR A 58 -11.19 7.20 6.28
CA THR A 58 -11.65 7.19 7.67
C THR A 58 -10.67 6.37 8.50
N ILE A 59 -10.20 6.94 9.60
CA ILE A 59 -9.27 6.31 10.53
C ILE A 59 -9.94 6.26 11.90
N GLY A 60 -10.05 5.06 12.45
CA GLY A 60 -10.52 4.80 13.80
C GLY A 60 -9.36 4.43 14.72
N TRP A 61 -9.41 4.88 15.96
CA TRP A 61 -8.48 4.49 17.03
C TRP A 61 -9.25 4.07 18.28
N ALA A 62 -8.99 2.85 18.73
CA ALA A 62 -9.50 2.32 20.00
C ALA A 62 -8.61 1.15 20.45
N ASN A 63 -8.37 1.02 21.77
CA ASN A 63 -7.71 -0.15 22.37
C ASN A 63 -6.41 -0.58 21.65
N GLY A 64 -5.52 0.37 21.38
CA GLY A 64 -4.25 0.07 20.71
C GLY A 64 -4.37 -0.25 19.22
N THR A 65 -5.54 -0.12 18.61
CA THR A 65 -5.82 -0.55 17.24
C THR A 65 -6.17 0.61 16.32
N LEU A 66 -5.47 0.71 15.18
CA LEU A 66 -5.84 1.58 14.07
C LEU A 66 -6.68 0.80 13.06
N ALA A 67 -7.89 1.28 12.80
CA ALA A 67 -8.77 0.75 11.77
C ALA A 67 -8.93 1.78 10.65
N PHE A 68 -8.79 1.35 9.40
CA PHE A 68 -8.85 2.21 8.23
C PHE A 68 -10.00 1.78 7.34
N GLU A 69 -10.87 2.71 6.94
CA GLU A 69 -11.80 2.51 5.84
C GLU A 69 -11.33 3.30 4.61
N VAL A 70 -11.16 2.58 3.50
CA VAL A 70 -10.62 3.14 2.25
C VAL A 70 -11.64 2.97 1.13
N LYS A 71 -12.05 4.10 0.53
CA LYS A 71 -12.86 4.12 -0.69
C LYS A 71 -11.98 3.90 -1.93
N GLY A 72 -12.43 3.02 -2.82
CA GLY A 72 -11.69 2.64 -4.02
C GLY A 72 -11.83 3.65 -5.15
N ALA A 73 -10.68 4.05 -5.74
CA ALA A 73 -10.65 5.05 -6.81
C ALA A 73 -10.66 4.47 -8.25
N LYS A 74 -10.56 3.14 -8.43
CA LYS A 74 -10.51 2.50 -9.76
C LYS A 74 -11.52 1.35 -9.85
N LEU A 75 -12.80 1.72 -9.94
CA LEU A 75 -13.92 0.77 -9.92
C LEU A 75 -14.34 0.26 -11.29
N VAL A 76 -13.99 1.00 -12.34
CA VAL A 76 -14.20 0.65 -13.74
C VAL A 76 -12.95 0.99 -14.54
N ASP A 77 -12.66 0.22 -15.60
CA ASP A 77 -11.66 0.60 -16.60
C ASP A 77 -12.29 1.33 -17.78
N ALA A 78 -11.46 1.82 -18.71
CA ALA A 78 -11.90 2.56 -19.89
C ALA A 78 -12.83 1.75 -20.81
N GLY A 79 -12.86 0.42 -20.69
CA GLY A 79 -13.79 -0.45 -21.42
C GLY A 79 -15.03 -0.83 -20.61
N GLY A 80 -15.36 -0.10 -19.54
CA GLY A 80 -16.55 -0.34 -18.72
C GLY A 80 -16.47 -1.57 -17.82
N ARG A 81 -15.33 -2.28 -17.77
CA ARG A 81 -15.22 -3.51 -16.97
C ARG A 81 -15.02 -3.19 -15.52
N THR A 82 -15.71 -3.94 -14.65
CA THR A 82 -15.54 -3.86 -13.21
C THR A 82 -14.10 -4.11 -12.79
N ARG A 83 -13.54 -3.16 -12.03
CA ARG A 83 -12.20 -3.19 -11.44
C ARG A 83 -12.28 -2.86 -9.95
N GLY A 84 -11.18 -3.15 -9.26
CA GLY A 84 -10.95 -2.73 -7.87
C GLY A 84 -11.99 -3.18 -6.85
N GLN A 85 -11.78 -2.72 -5.63
CA GLN A 85 -12.69 -2.88 -4.50
C GLN A 85 -13.39 -1.53 -4.23
N PRO A 86 -14.73 -1.47 -4.13
CA PRO A 86 -15.47 -0.27 -3.76
C PRO A 86 -15.02 0.30 -2.42
N THR A 87 -14.94 -0.55 -1.39
CA THR A 87 -14.38 -0.23 -0.09
C THR A 87 -13.52 -1.37 0.42
N ARG A 88 -12.54 -1.03 1.28
CA ARG A 88 -11.83 -2.00 2.10
C ARG A 88 -11.63 -1.46 3.50
N GLN A 89 -11.63 -2.36 4.47
CA GLN A 89 -11.27 -2.09 5.85
C GLN A 89 -9.96 -2.81 6.17
N VAL A 90 -9.02 -2.10 6.77
CA VAL A 90 -7.70 -2.63 7.15
C VAL A 90 -7.43 -2.30 8.60
N VAL A 91 -6.93 -3.27 9.36
CA VAL A 91 -6.67 -3.11 10.79
C VAL A 91 -5.20 -3.36 11.08
N PHE A 92 -4.63 -2.54 11.97
CA PHE A 92 -3.31 -2.71 12.54
C PHE A 92 -3.41 -2.61 14.06
N SER A 93 -2.81 -3.57 14.78
CA SER A 93 -2.67 -3.50 16.24
C SER A 93 -1.31 -2.91 16.60
N ARG A 94 -1.23 -2.15 17.70
CA ARG A 94 0.02 -1.71 18.32
C ARG A 94 0.95 -2.89 18.64
N ASP A 95 0.38 -4.05 18.95
CA ASP A 95 1.12 -5.27 19.28
C ASP A 95 1.56 -6.05 18.03
N SER A 96 1.15 -5.59 16.83
CA SER A 96 1.60 -6.21 15.59
C SER A 96 3.06 -5.85 15.30
N VAL A 97 3.75 -6.76 14.61
CA VAL A 97 5.17 -6.62 14.26
C VAL A 97 5.45 -5.25 13.65
N GLY A 98 6.35 -4.51 14.30
CA GLY A 98 6.87 -3.23 13.85
C GLY A 98 5.92 -2.04 14.03
N ALA A 99 4.72 -2.21 14.60
CA ALA A 99 3.77 -1.12 14.79
C ALA A 99 4.21 -0.15 15.88
N ALA A 100 4.63 -0.67 17.04
CA ALA A 100 5.05 0.13 18.19
C ALA A 100 6.25 1.04 17.90
N GLU A 101 7.14 0.65 16.99
CA GLU A 101 8.33 1.43 16.61
C GLU A 101 8.14 2.26 15.34
N ASN A 102 7.02 2.08 14.61
CA ASN A 102 6.80 2.78 13.35
C ASN A 102 6.27 4.20 13.60
N PRO A 103 7.00 5.26 13.18
CA PRO A 103 6.61 6.62 13.50
C PRO A 103 5.34 7.08 12.76
N ALA A 104 4.98 6.47 11.63
CA ALA A 104 3.71 6.74 10.96
C ALA A 104 2.51 6.13 11.71
N PHE A 105 2.69 4.95 12.32
CA PHE A 105 1.67 4.34 13.18
C PHE A 105 1.42 5.19 14.42
N ILE A 106 2.48 5.52 15.17
CA ILE A 106 2.42 6.36 16.37
C ILE A 106 1.75 7.69 16.06
N PHE A 107 2.22 8.38 15.01
CA PHE A 107 1.67 9.66 14.59
C PHE A 107 0.17 9.59 14.28
N LEU A 108 -0.30 8.56 13.57
CA LEU A 108 -1.73 8.45 13.26
C LEU A 108 -2.57 8.12 14.49
N ALA A 109 -2.07 7.29 15.41
CA ALA A 109 -2.75 7.01 16.66
C ALA A 109 -2.94 8.29 17.49
N ASP A 110 -1.86 9.06 17.69
CA ASP A 110 -1.88 10.31 18.43
C ASP A 110 -2.76 11.36 17.74
N LEU A 111 -2.68 11.45 16.41
CA LEU A 111 -3.50 12.38 15.61
C LEU A 111 -5.00 12.07 15.74
N VAL A 112 -5.39 10.81 15.60
CA VAL A 112 -6.81 10.42 15.68
C VAL A 112 -7.33 10.61 17.11
N GLN A 113 -6.50 10.33 18.12
CA GLN A 113 -6.89 10.53 19.52
C GLN A 113 -7.03 12.01 19.90
N SER A 114 -6.20 12.90 19.34
CA SER A 114 -6.21 14.34 19.65
C SER A 114 -7.19 15.15 18.81
N GLU A 115 -7.35 14.84 17.52
CA GLU A 115 -8.19 15.61 16.59
C GLU A 115 -9.51 14.90 16.22
N GLY A 116 -9.66 13.61 16.57
CA GLY A 116 -10.82 12.81 16.19
C GLY A 116 -12.05 13.02 17.08
N SER A 117 -13.24 12.82 16.51
CA SER A 117 -14.48 12.75 17.28
C SER A 117 -14.50 11.45 18.10
N ASN A 118 -14.81 11.55 19.39
CA ASN A 118 -14.94 10.39 20.28
C ASN A 118 -16.41 9.99 20.44
N GLU A 119 -16.72 8.76 20.08
CA GLU A 119 -18.02 8.14 20.27
C GLU A 119 -17.83 6.79 20.96
N GLY A 120 -18.26 6.69 22.22
CA GLY A 120 -18.18 5.43 22.98
C GLY A 120 -16.76 4.89 23.17
N GLY A 121 -15.75 5.77 23.27
CA GLY A 121 -14.34 5.37 23.40
C GLY A 121 -13.66 5.03 22.08
N ILE A 122 -14.35 5.21 20.95
CA ILE A 122 -13.79 5.05 19.61
C ILE A 122 -13.58 6.44 19.01
N TYR A 123 -12.31 6.80 18.81
CA TYR A 123 -11.92 8.03 18.14
C TYR A 123 -11.96 7.83 16.63
N LYS A 124 -12.54 8.78 15.89
CA LYS A 124 -12.63 8.74 14.43
C LYS A 124 -12.17 10.06 13.81
N LEU A 125 -11.36 9.98 12.76
CA LEU A 125 -10.89 11.13 11.98
C LEU A 125 -10.92 10.78 10.48
N VAL A 126 -11.30 11.74 9.63
CA VAL A 126 -11.21 11.60 8.18
C VAL A 126 -10.02 12.40 7.66
N VAL A 127 -9.08 11.73 6.99
CA VAL A 127 -7.93 12.38 6.35
C VAL A 127 -8.15 12.44 4.84
N THR A 128 -8.03 13.65 4.28
CA THR A 128 -8.09 13.91 2.83
C THR A 128 -6.83 14.64 2.37
N HIS A 129 -6.46 14.44 1.10
CA HIS A 129 -5.41 15.21 0.45
C HIS A 129 -5.64 15.23 -1.06
N HIS A 130 -5.49 16.40 -1.70
CA HIS A 130 -5.62 16.52 -3.15
C HIS A 130 -4.60 15.61 -3.87
N ALA A 131 -5.05 14.83 -4.86
CA ALA A 131 -4.27 13.75 -5.47
C ALA A 131 -2.98 14.24 -6.17
N ASP A 132 -3.09 15.23 -7.07
CA ASP A 132 -1.93 15.72 -7.82
C ASP A 132 -0.96 16.51 -6.94
N TYR A 133 -1.50 17.35 -6.05
CA TYR A 133 -0.69 18.03 -5.04
C TYR A 133 0.06 17.05 -4.13
N LEU A 134 -0.57 15.97 -3.66
CA LEU A 134 0.12 14.92 -2.90
C LEU A 134 1.24 14.29 -3.72
N TYR A 135 0.95 13.96 -4.98
CA TYR A 135 1.94 13.38 -5.88
C TYR A 135 3.18 14.27 -5.99
N ASN A 136 2.97 15.57 -6.24
CA ASN A 136 4.06 16.54 -6.38
C ASN A 136 4.80 16.77 -5.06
N CYS A 137 4.09 16.81 -3.92
CA CYS A 137 4.71 16.91 -2.60
C CYS A 137 5.63 15.72 -2.31
N ILE A 138 5.22 14.49 -2.63
CA ILE A 138 6.04 13.29 -2.42
C ILE A 138 7.27 13.28 -3.34
N ILE A 139 7.13 13.75 -4.59
CA ILE A 139 8.27 13.90 -5.51
C ILE A 139 9.27 14.93 -4.97
N ALA A 140 8.78 16.08 -4.50
CA ALA A 140 9.62 17.13 -3.93
C ALA A 140 10.33 16.62 -2.66
N LEU A 141 9.60 15.93 -1.78
CA LEU A 141 10.15 15.31 -0.58
C LEU A 141 11.25 14.30 -0.94
N GLY A 142 11.00 13.41 -1.91
CA GLY A 142 12.00 12.45 -2.36
C GLY A 142 13.27 13.11 -2.91
N LYS A 143 13.15 14.24 -3.63
CA LYS A 143 14.30 15.02 -4.12
C LYS A 143 15.06 15.69 -2.97
N ALA A 144 14.35 16.19 -1.95
CA ALA A 144 14.98 16.80 -0.78
C ALA A 144 15.70 15.77 0.10
N THR A 145 15.10 14.60 0.31
CA THR A 145 15.71 13.49 1.07
C THR A 145 16.89 12.87 0.32
N TYR A 146 16.81 12.75 -1.02
CA TYR A 146 17.84 12.12 -1.83
C TYR A 146 18.20 12.94 -3.08
N PRO A 147 18.90 14.08 -2.92
CA PRO A 147 19.17 15.00 -4.02
C PRO A 147 20.01 14.38 -5.15
N ALA A 148 20.92 13.45 -4.81
CA ALA A 148 21.78 12.77 -5.78
C ALA A 148 21.08 11.61 -6.53
N LYS A 149 19.87 11.20 -6.15
CA LYS A 149 19.19 10.06 -6.80
C LYS A 149 18.49 10.50 -8.09
N ARG A 150 18.85 9.85 -9.19
CA ARG A 150 18.18 10.03 -10.50
C ARG A 150 16.74 9.49 -10.51
N THR A 151 16.46 8.47 -9.70
CA THR A 151 15.12 7.85 -9.66
C THR A 151 14.18 8.65 -8.77
N ARG A 152 13.06 9.10 -9.35
CA ARG A 152 12.02 9.84 -8.63
C ARG A 152 11.24 8.92 -7.67
N ILE A 153 11.18 9.30 -6.40
CA ILE A 153 10.32 8.65 -5.42
C ILE A 153 8.92 9.26 -5.49
N SER A 154 7.95 8.47 -5.97
CA SER A 154 6.54 8.88 -6.10
C SER A 154 5.67 8.13 -5.08
N PRO A 155 4.40 8.53 -4.85
CA PRO A 155 3.49 7.77 -3.97
C PRO A 155 3.37 6.28 -4.35
N TYR A 156 3.53 5.96 -5.63
CA TYR A 156 3.48 4.57 -6.10
C TYR A 156 4.68 3.73 -5.66
N VAL A 157 5.77 4.35 -5.19
CA VAL A 157 6.90 3.64 -4.59
C VAL A 157 6.51 3.09 -3.22
N PHE A 158 5.82 3.87 -2.40
CA PHE A 158 5.20 3.40 -1.15
C PHE A 158 4.25 2.23 -1.42
N ARG A 159 3.39 2.36 -2.43
CA ARG A 159 2.50 1.27 -2.85
C ARG A 159 3.25 0.01 -3.30
N ASN A 160 4.37 0.16 -4.02
CA ASN A 160 5.18 -0.98 -4.41
C ASN A 160 5.86 -1.62 -3.19
N GLN A 161 6.32 -0.82 -2.22
CA GLN A 161 6.93 -1.32 -0.98
C GLN A 161 5.90 -2.09 -0.16
N PHE A 162 4.71 -1.54 0.05
CA PHE A 162 3.61 -2.23 0.71
C PHE A 162 3.30 -3.57 0.02
N ALA A 163 3.16 -3.59 -1.32
CA ALA A 163 2.96 -4.84 -2.06
C ALA A 163 4.12 -5.84 -1.92
N SER A 164 5.35 -5.34 -1.84
CA SER A 164 6.55 -6.15 -1.60
C SER A 164 6.55 -6.77 -0.22
N ASP A 165 6.19 -5.99 0.81
CA ASP A 165 6.09 -6.42 2.20
C ASP A 165 5.02 -7.51 2.36
N LEU A 166 3.84 -7.32 1.76
CA LEU A 166 2.76 -8.31 1.78
C LEU A 166 3.16 -9.64 1.11
N LYS A 167 3.92 -9.59 0.01
CA LYS A 167 4.39 -10.80 -0.68
C LYS A 167 5.52 -11.52 0.04
N ALA A 168 6.25 -10.80 0.89
CA ALA A 168 7.33 -11.37 1.69
C ALA A 168 6.82 -11.93 3.03
N ASP A 169 5.58 -11.63 3.40
CA ASP A 169 4.95 -12.16 4.60
C ASP A 169 4.32 -13.54 4.30
N PRO A 170 4.79 -14.62 4.93
CA PRO A 170 4.25 -15.96 4.69
C PRO A 170 2.84 -16.15 5.22
N ASP A 171 2.40 -15.31 6.17
CA ASP A 171 1.08 -15.43 6.81
C ASP A 171 -0.02 -14.68 6.05
N ILE A 172 0.36 -13.95 5.00
CA ILE A 172 -0.59 -13.17 4.20
C ILE A 172 -0.89 -13.92 2.91
N SER A 173 -2.14 -14.37 2.78
CA SER A 173 -2.62 -15.01 1.56
C SER A 173 -2.60 -14.04 0.37
N LEU A 174 -2.51 -14.57 -0.85
CA LEU A 174 -2.62 -13.73 -2.06
C LEU A 174 -3.96 -13.01 -2.15
N GLU A 175 -5.02 -13.62 -1.62
CA GLU A 175 -6.34 -13.02 -1.53
C GLU A 175 -6.33 -11.81 -0.60
N ASP A 176 -5.83 -11.95 0.62
CA ASP A 176 -5.78 -10.85 1.59
C ASP A 176 -4.84 -9.75 1.11
N ALA A 177 -3.72 -10.10 0.50
CA ALA A 177 -2.83 -9.14 -0.14
C ALA A 177 -3.54 -8.37 -1.26
N ALA A 178 -4.43 -9.01 -2.03
CA ALA A 178 -5.27 -8.35 -3.02
C ALA A 178 -6.34 -7.44 -2.38
N LYS A 179 -6.99 -7.88 -1.29
CA LYS A 179 -7.93 -7.05 -0.52
C LYS A 179 -7.24 -5.80 0.03
N LEU A 180 -6.07 -5.95 0.66
CA LEU A 180 -5.24 -4.86 1.20
C LEU A 180 -4.86 -3.85 0.13
N MET A 181 -4.58 -4.34 -1.09
CA MET A 181 -4.26 -3.50 -2.24
C MET A 181 -5.52 -2.90 -2.93
N GLY A 182 -6.72 -3.27 -2.52
CA GLY A 182 -7.97 -2.85 -3.17
C GLY A 182 -8.12 -3.40 -4.59
N HIS A 183 -7.64 -4.63 -4.82
CA HIS A 183 -7.71 -5.32 -6.11
C HIS A 183 -8.92 -6.26 -6.16
N LEU A 184 -9.54 -6.36 -7.35
CA LEU A 184 -10.63 -7.31 -7.61
C LEU A 184 -10.12 -8.73 -7.92
N SER A 185 -8.82 -8.89 -8.17
CA SER A 185 -8.21 -10.19 -8.48
C SER A 185 -6.79 -10.23 -7.95
N ASP A 186 -6.42 -11.38 -7.40
CA ASP A 186 -5.08 -11.68 -6.92
C ASP A 186 -3.99 -11.54 -7.99
N TYR A 187 -4.29 -11.80 -9.26
CA TYR A 187 -3.36 -11.61 -10.38
C TYR A 187 -2.85 -10.17 -10.47
N SER A 188 -3.67 -9.20 -10.05
CA SER A 188 -3.30 -7.78 -10.11
C SER A 188 -2.17 -7.42 -9.15
N ILE A 189 -1.97 -8.19 -8.07
CA ILE A 189 -0.87 -7.95 -7.15
C ILE A 189 0.48 -8.17 -7.82
N GLY A 190 0.55 -9.06 -8.80
CA GLY A 190 1.75 -9.33 -9.60
C GLY A 190 2.30 -8.08 -10.29
N LYS A 191 1.51 -7.01 -10.45
CA LYS A 191 1.93 -5.74 -11.07
C LYS A 191 2.71 -4.80 -10.14
N TYR A 192 2.74 -5.06 -8.83
CA TYR A 192 3.33 -4.16 -7.83
C TYR A 192 4.40 -4.87 -7.02
N GLY A 193 5.61 -4.30 -6.94
CA GLY A 193 6.71 -4.84 -6.11
C GLY A 193 7.14 -6.28 -6.41
N HIS A 194 8.20 -6.71 -5.74
CA HIS A 194 8.71 -8.08 -5.69
C HIS A 194 8.96 -8.49 -4.24
N ALA A 195 8.68 -9.75 -3.87
CA ALA A 195 8.86 -10.24 -2.50
C ALA A 195 10.28 -10.03 -1.95
N VAL A 196 11.30 -10.14 -2.81
CA VAL A 196 12.72 -9.89 -2.45
C VAL A 196 12.99 -8.45 -1.96
N HIS A 197 12.13 -7.50 -2.30
CA HIS A 197 12.21 -6.11 -1.82
C HIS A 197 11.31 -5.86 -0.60
N GLY A 198 10.65 -6.89 -0.09
CA GLY A 198 9.89 -6.80 1.15
C GLY A 198 10.83 -6.61 2.34
N ARG A 199 10.43 -5.74 3.25
CA ARG A 199 11.14 -5.49 4.51
C ARG A 199 10.98 -6.69 5.43
N LYS A 200 12.04 -7.00 6.18
CA LYS A 200 12.01 -8.00 7.26
C LYS A 200 11.26 -7.44 8.47
N SER A 201 10.72 -8.33 9.31
CA SER A 201 10.16 -7.97 10.63
C SER A 201 11.13 -7.06 11.40
N GLY A 202 10.60 -6.00 12.03
CA GLY A 202 11.40 -5.05 12.82
C GLY A 202 12.19 -4.00 12.02
N LYS A 203 12.19 -4.03 10.67
CA LYS A 203 12.83 -3.00 9.82
C LYS A 203 11.82 -2.07 9.16
N GLY A 204 10.91 -1.50 9.97
CA GLY A 204 9.91 -0.53 9.51
C GLY A 204 8.76 -1.13 8.69
N ARG A 205 8.63 -2.46 8.64
CA ARG A 205 7.42 -3.16 8.18
C ARG A 205 6.40 -3.16 9.30
N VAL A 206 5.17 -2.73 9.02
CA VAL A 206 4.02 -2.86 9.93
C VAL A 206 3.07 -3.91 9.37
N LYS A 207 2.80 -4.97 10.13
CA LYS A 207 1.96 -6.07 9.67
C LYS A 207 0.47 -5.77 9.91
N PRO A 208 -0.39 -5.78 8.87
CA PRO A 208 -1.83 -5.68 9.09
C PRO A 208 -2.34 -6.94 9.80
N THR A 209 -3.26 -6.77 10.74
CA THR A 209 -3.85 -7.88 11.52
C THR A 209 -5.16 -8.39 10.94
N ALA A 210 -5.90 -7.54 10.22
CA ALA A 210 -7.12 -7.95 9.54
C ALA A 210 -7.40 -7.12 8.28
N VAL A 211 -8.10 -7.73 7.33
CA VAL A 211 -8.60 -7.02 6.15
C VAL A 211 -9.98 -7.56 5.73
N ARG A 212 -10.86 -6.63 5.32
CA ARG A 212 -12.14 -6.94 4.67
C ARG A 212 -12.29 -6.06 3.42
N ALA A 213 -12.96 -6.57 2.40
CA ALA A 213 -13.25 -5.80 1.18
C ALA A 213 -14.66 -6.14 0.68
N THR A 214 -15.30 -5.20 -0.02
CA THR A 214 -16.71 -5.33 -0.41
C THR A 214 -16.96 -6.50 -1.36
N ARG A 215 -16.07 -6.71 -2.34
CA ARG A 215 -16.24 -7.74 -3.36
C ARG A 215 -15.33 -8.92 -3.06
N GLN A 216 -15.83 -10.12 -3.35
CA GLN A 216 -14.99 -11.32 -3.40
C GLN A 216 -13.85 -11.13 -4.42
N VAL A 217 -12.66 -11.57 -4.03
CA VAL A 217 -11.48 -11.50 -4.89
C VAL A 217 -11.56 -12.64 -5.90
N LYS A 218 -11.41 -12.31 -7.19
CA LYS A 218 -11.35 -13.30 -8.25
C LYS A 218 -9.97 -13.99 -8.25
N HIS A 219 -9.98 -15.29 -7.99
CA HIS A 219 -8.79 -16.13 -8.06
C HIS A 219 -8.39 -16.37 -9.52
N SER A 220 -7.12 -16.16 -9.85
CA SER A 220 -6.62 -16.37 -11.21
C SER A 220 -5.81 -17.66 -11.33
N PRO A 221 -6.12 -18.52 -12.31
CA PRO A 221 -5.27 -19.68 -12.63
C PRO A 221 -3.82 -19.30 -12.98
N LYS A 222 -3.57 -18.02 -13.33
CA LYS A 222 -2.23 -17.50 -13.64
C LYS A 222 -1.36 -17.26 -12.40
N VAL A 223 -1.93 -17.26 -11.20
CA VAL A 223 -1.16 -17.16 -9.95
C VAL A 223 -1.01 -18.52 -9.27
N ASP A 224 -1.92 -19.45 -9.53
CA ASP A 224 -1.83 -20.83 -9.09
C ASP A 224 -0.68 -21.55 -9.82
N ARG A 225 0.34 -21.99 -9.05
CA ARG A 225 1.54 -22.66 -9.58
C ARG A 225 1.18 -23.99 -10.25
N LEU A 226 0.22 -24.75 -9.72
CA LEU A 226 -0.25 -26.01 -10.28
C LEU A 226 -1.04 -25.79 -11.56
N ALA A 227 -1.95 -24.82 -11.58
CA ALA A 227 -2.69 -24.46 -12.79
C ALA A 227 -1.77 -23.93 -13.90
N ARG A 228 -0.74 -23.12 -13.56
CA ARG A 228 0.30 -22.69 -14.49
C ARG A 228 1.08 -23.86 -15.07
N PHE A 229 1.46 -24.83 -14.24
CA PHE A 229 2.17 -26.02 -14.67
C PHE A 229 1.30 -26.85 -15.63
N LYS A 230 0.05 -27.13 -15.26
CA LYS A 230 -0.91 -27.83 -16.12
C LYS A 230 -1.13 -27.12 -17.47
N ALA A 231 -1.26 -25.80 -17.47
CA ALA A 231 -1.42 -25.01 -18.69
C ALA A 231 -0.16 -25.04 -19.58
N ALA A 232 1.03 -24.96 -18.98
CA ALA A 232 2.30 -25.08 -19.70
C ALA A 232 2.46 -26.49 -20.32
N SER A 233 2.15 -27.54 -19.56
CA SER A 233 2.17 -28.93 -20.05
C SER A 233 1.17 -29.17 -21.18
N ALA A 234 -0.05 -28.62 -21.08
CA ALA A 234 -1.06 -28.73 -22.14
C ALA A 234 -0.63 -28.01 -23.43
N THR A 235 0.02 -26.85 -23.30
CA THR A 235 0.54 -26.09 -24.45
C THR A 235 1.68 -26.85 -25.13
N LYS A 236 2.58 -27.46 -24.34
CA LYS A 236 3.68 -28.30 -24.85
C LYS A 236 3.17 -29.55 -25.58
N ARG A 237 2.13 -30.22 -25.07
CA ARG A 237 1.48 -31.37 -25.75
C ARG A 237 0.85 -30.99 -27.09
N LYS A 238 0.28 -29.79 -27.23
CA LYS A 238 -0.28 -29.30 -28.50
C LYS A 238 0.78 -28.93 -29.54
N GLN A 239 2.01 -28.69 -29.12
CA GLN A 239 3.14 -28.33 -29.98
C GLN A 239 4.01 -29.52 -30.36
N GLN A 240 3.77 -30.71 -29.79
CA GLN A 240 4.44 -31.92 -30.24
C GLN A 240 3.85 -32.37 -31.58
N PRO A 241 4.68 -32.61 -32.61
CA PRO A 241 4.19 -33.16 -33.87
C PRO A 241 3.55 -34.52 -33.58
N LYS A 242 2.37 -34.76 -34.16
CA LYS A 242 1.79 -36.10 -34.18
C LYS A 242 2.73 -36.95 -35.02
N VAL A 243 3.47 -37.84 -34.36
CA VAL A 243 4.17 -38.92 -35.05
C VAL A 243 3.07 -39.79 -35.66
N GLN A 244 2.97 -39.74 -36.98
CA GLN A 244 2.17 -40.68 -37.78
C GLN A 244 2.96 -41.97 -37.96
#